data_AF-A0A2I8F5E0-F1
#
_entry.id   AF-A0A2I8F5E0-F1
#
_cell.length_a   1.000
_cell.length_b   1.000
_cell.length_c   1.000
_cell.angle_alpha   90.00
_cell.angle_beta   90.00
_cell.angle_gamma   90.00
#
_symmetry.space_group_name_H-M   'P 1'
#
loop_
_entity.id
_entity.type
_entity.pdbx_description
1 polymer ?
#
loop_
_entity_poly.entity_id
_entity_poly.type
_entity_poly.pdbx_seq_one_letter_code
_entity_poly.pdbx_strand_id
1 'polypeptide(L)'
;MQRQGDPAEPHELTVELETGDRATLDGADRRTPLYRQILILLQQVQHPVWLRLDGEGVIRSIRVPFVGKVLHLADNVDSVLVLLEGSILPYRLPRNSGHFDDWYGGLRRATETANRVIVAHDDGRIIDVQFPKSSHAPPADPPRLVPAWWTLMLRATSILRPPFFGCISSQQAAQMFGALTSLSCDPTAPSPTCIPFLLPKNLCNARCHAMCLVMKAKGYHPRVIWIRQSDHTFITARTLNDPSCMVTFPYHTAPVVCVRDPYVWMWQDMVFDPAFTSRPTPVSVWMAIFSRASPGVSKWEIVYTGQDDYYMQFPASGVSPGTESQFQFDLNIGQAELLKQTADSGPPPFNCP
;
A
#
# COMPACT_ATOMS: atom_id res chain seq x y z
N MET A 1 6.91 39.29 -31.63
CA MET A 1 6.26 39.67 -30.35
C MET A 1 5.13 38.66 -30.13
N GLN A 2 5.44 37.53 -29.50
CA GLN A 2 4.45 36.48 -29.22
C GLN A 2 3.54 36.97 -28.09
N ARG A 3 2.23 36.95 -28.33
CA ARG A 3 1.22 37.17 -27.28
C ARG A 3 1.41 36.08 -26.22
N GLN A 4 1.85 36.52 -25.06
CA GLN A 4 1.72 35.83 -23.79
C GLN A 4 0.24 35.52 -23.62
N GLY A 5 -0.14 34.24 -23.72
CA GLY A 5 -1.51 33.81 -23.45
C GLY A 5 -1.82 34.16 -22.00
N ASP A 6 -2.96 34.83 -21.78
CA ASP A 6 -3.46 35.10 -20.44
C ASP A 6 -3.48 33.80 -19.63
N PRO A 7 -3.02 33.81 -18.37
CA PRO A 7 -3.16 32.66 -17.50
C PRO A 7 -4.65 32.35 -17.37
N ALA A 8 -5.06 31.15 -17.79
CA ALA A 8 -6.43 30.66 -17.63
C ALA A 8 -6.88 30.92 -16.19
N GLU A 9 -8.00 31.61 -16.01
CA GLU A 9 -8.56 31.90 -14.69
C GLU A 9 -8.64 30.60 -13.87
N PRO A 10 -8.29 30.64 -12.58
CA PRO A 10 -8.36 29.47 -11.71
C PRO A 10 -9.84 29.05 -11.59
N HIS A 11 -10.25 28.10 -12.44
CA HIS A 11 -11.59 27.56 -12.43
C HIS A 11 -11.83 26.87 -11.09
N GLU A 12 -12.65 27.50 -10.26
CA GLU A 12 -13.24 26.92 -9.06
C GLU A 12 -13.85 25.56 -9.43
N LEU A 13 -13.41 24.49 -8.76
CA LEU A 13 -14.00 23.17 -8.95
C LEU A 13 -15.02 22.94 -7.85
N THR A 14 -16.28 22.78 -8.25
CA THR A 14 -17.33 22.33 -7.34
C THR A 14 -17.47 20.81 -7.40
N VAL A 15 -17.55 20.19 -6.23
CA VAL A 15 -17.78 18.76 -6.02
C VAL A 15 -19.14 18.60 -5.38
N GLU A 16 -19.98 17.73 -5.94
CA GLU A 16 -21.26 17.35 -5.33
C GLU A 16 -21.02 16.19 -4.36
N LEU A 17 -21.51 16.35 -3.13
CA LEU A 17 -21.40 15.34 -2.07
C LEU A 17 -22.62 14.41 -2.11
N GLU A 18 -22.49 13.21 -1.54
CA GLU A 18 -23.61 12.25 -1.45
C GLU A 18 -24.81 12.82 -0.66
N THR A 19 -24.58 13.80 0.21
CA THR A 19 -25.63 14.52 0.95
C THR A 19 -26.45 15.47 0.08
N GLY A 20 -26.04 15.72 -1.17
CA GLY A 20 -26.57 16.75 -2.05
C GLY A 20 -25.94 18.12 -1.84
N ASP A 21 -25.08 18.27 -0.83
CA ASP A 21 -24.33 19.50 -0.59
C ASP A 21 -23.23 19.69 -1.65
N ARG A 22 -22.76 20.93 -1.77
CA ARG A 22 -21.66 21.29 -2.68
C ARG A 22 -20.45 21.73 -1.87
N ALA A 23 -19.28 21.26 -2.26
CA ALA A 23 -18.00 21.69 -1.72
C ALA A 23 -17.12 22.27 -2.85
N THR A 24 -16.30 23.27 -2.54
CA THR A 24 -15.47 23.93 -3.56
C THR A 24 -13.98 23.84 -3.25
N LEU A 25 -13.15 23.70 -4.29
CA LEU A 25 -11.71 23.86 -4.18
C LEU A 25 -11.34 25.33 -4.40
N ASP A 26 -10.62 25.91 -3.44
CA ASP A 26 -10.09 27.27 -3.53
C ASP A 26 -9.03 27.36 -4.64
N GLY A 27 -9.34 28.10 -5.71
CA GLY A 27 -8.42 28.28 -6.85
C GLY A 27 -7.08 28.91 -6.48
N ALA A 28 -7.00 29.64 -5.36
CA ALA A 28 -5.76 30.25 -4.87
C ALA A 28 -4.90 29.30 -4.02
N ASP A 29 -5.44 28.18 -3.52
CA ASP A 29 -4.67 27.21 -2.75
C ASP A 29 -3.73 26.42 -3.67
N ARG A 30 -2.42 26.47 -3.38
CA ARG A 30 -1.39 25.73 -4.12
C ARG A 30 -1.63 24.22 -4.18
N ARG A 31 -2.43 23.66 -3.26
CA ARG A 31 -2.79 22.23 -3.20
C ARG A 31 -3.92 21.85 -4.14
N THR A 32 -4.69 22.82 -4.64
CA THR A 32 -5.89 22.59 -5.46
C THR A 32 -5.64 21.70 -6.69
N PRO A 33 -4.55 21.84 -7.45
CA PRO A 33 -4.25 20.92 -8.56
C PRO A 33 -4.10 19.46 -8.12
N LEU A 34 -3.47 19.22 -6.96
CA LEU A 34 -3.28 17.87 -6.40
C LEU A 34 -4.59 17.33 -5.83
N TYR A 35 -5.34 18.14 -5.10
CA TYR A 35 -6.66 17.77 -4.56
C TYR A 35 -7.65 17.41 -5.67
N ARG A 36 -7.67 18.16 -6.77
CA ARG A 36 -8.47 17.82 -7.95
C ARG A 36 -8.11 16.44 -8.50
N GLN A 37 -6.81 16.13 -8.64
CA GLN A 37 -6.37 14.81 -9.12
C GLN A 37 -6.76 13.68 -8.16
N ILE A 38 -6.62 13.89 -6.84
CA ILE A 38 -7.06 12.92 -5.83
C ILE A 38 -8.54 12.60 -6.00
N LEU A 39 -9.39 13.63 -6.10
CA LEU A 39 -10.84 13.44 -6.27
C LEU A 39 -11.18 12.67 -7.55
N ILE A 40 -10.49 12.95 -8.66
CA ILE A 40 -10.67 12.22 -9.93
C ILE A 40 -10.30 10.74 -9.76
N LEU A 41 -9.14 10.45 -9.15
CA LEU A 41 -8.69 9.07 -8.91
C LEU A 41 -9.68 8.31 -8.02
N LEU A 42 -10.11 8.90 -6.91
CA LEU A 42 -11.05 8.28 -5.99
C LEU A 42 -12.43 8.06 -6.65
N GLN A 43 -12.90 9.01 -7.47
CA GLN A 43 -14.14 8.87 -8.21
C GLN A 43 -14.08 7.72 -9.22
N GLN A 44 -12.97 7.56 -9.95
CA GLN A 44 -12.79 6.47 -10.93
C GLN A 44 -12.93 5.08 -10.31
N VAL A 45 -12.52 4.92 -9.05
CA VAL A 45 -12.64 3.66 -8.32
C VAL A 45 -13.82 3.61 -7.34
N GLN A 46 -14.71 4.61 -7.39
CA GLN A 46 -15.86 4.74 -6.49
C GLN A 46 -15.46 4.62 -5.01
N HIS A 47 -14.32 5.19 -4.64
CA HIS A 47 -13.81 5.15 -3.28
C HIS A 47 -14.28 6.38 -2.49
N PRO A 48 -14.71 6.22 -1.22
CA PRO A 48 -15.13 7.34 -0.40
C PRO A 48 -13.97 8.33 -0.21
N VAL A 49 -14.33 9.59 0.02
CA VAL A 49 -13.39 10.64 0.38
C VAL A 49 -13.85 11.28 1.68
N TRP A 50 -12.90 11.55 2.57
CA TRP A 50 -13.19 12.35 3.76
C TRP A 50 -12.69 13.77 3.53
N LEU A 51 -13.58 14.74 3.72
CA LEU A 51 -13.34 16.15 3.46
C LEU A 51 -13.49 16.95 4.75
N ARG A 52 -12.56 17.87 5.00
CA ARG A 52 -12.77 18.95 5.97
C ARG A 52 -13.12 20.21 5.21
N LEU A 53 -14.33 20.69 5.42
CA LEU A 53 -14.82 21.96 4.88
C LEU A 53 -14.64 23.06 5.93
N ASP A 54 -14.53 24.31 5.49
CA ASP A 54 -14.74 25.46 6.36
C ASP A 54 -16.22 25.89 6.41
N GLY A 55 -16.50 27.02 7.06
CA GLY A 55 -17.87 27.55 7.20
C GLY A 55 -18.53 27.99 5.88
N GLU A 56 -17.75 28.11 4.79
CA GLU A 56 -18.22 28.52 3.47
C GLU A 56 -18.33 27.31 2.50
N GLY A 57 -18.02 26.10 2.96
CA GLY A 57 -18.03 24.90 2.13
C GLY A 57 -16.75 24.69 1.32
N VAL A 58 -15.68 25.46 1.59
CA VAL A 58 -14.41 25.32 0.90
C VAL A 58 -13.62 24.15 1.49
N ILE A 59 -13.11 23.27 0.62
CA ILE A 59 -12.32 22.10 0.99
C ILE A 59 -10.95 22.56 1.52
N ARG A 60 -10.72 22.37 2.82
CA ARG A 60 -9.45 22.70 3.50
C ARG A 60 -8.48 21.52 3.61
N SER A 61 -9.01 20.29 3.64
CA SER A 61 -8.19 19.08 3.59
C SER A 61 -8.94 17.89 3.04
N ILE A 62 -8.21 17.03 2.34
CA ILE A 62 -8.68 15.73 1.85
C ILE A 62 -7.96 14.62 2.62
N ARG A 63 -8.69 13.55 2.93
CA ARG A 63 -8.14 12.27 3.41
C ARG A 63 -8.68 11.15 2.53
N VAL A 64 -7.82 10.16 2.26
CA VAL A 64 -8.20 8.90 1.63
C VAL A 64 -8.53 7.93 2.76
N PRO A 65 -9.81 7.64 3.04
CA PRO A 65 -10.17 6.71 4.10
C PRO A 65 -9.79 5.29 3.71
N PHE A 66 -9.58 4.42 4.69
CA PHE A 66 -9.47 2.99 4.43
C PHE A 66 -10.85 2.35 4.46
N VAL A 67 -11.12 1.43 3.53
CA VAL A 67 -12.38 0.66 3.48
C VAL A 67 -12.07 -0.82 3.59
N GLY A 68 -12.46 -1.45 4.70
CA GLY A 68 -12.20 -2.87 4.89
C GLY A 68 -12.90 -3.44 6.11
N LYS A 69 -12.68 -4.73 6.37
CA LYS A 69 -13.25 -5.41 7.55
C LYS A 69 -12.35 -5.25 8.75
N VAL A 70 -12.94 -5.19 9.93
CA VAL A 70 -12.18 -5.23 11.19
C VAL A 70 -11.76 -6.68 11.46
N LEU A 71 -10.45 -6.94 11.47
CA LEU A 71 -9.90 -8.26 11.76
C LEU A 71 -9.63 -8.45 13.24
N HIS A 72 -9.12 -7.40 13.89
CA HIS A 72 -8.71 -7.49 15.28
C HIS A 72 -8.73 -6.12 15.96
N LEU A 73 -9.09 -6.14 17.25
CA LEU A 73 -9.01 -5.01 18.17
C LEU A 73 -8.12 -5.42 19.33
N ALA A 74 -7.06 -4.66 19.59
CA ALA A 74 -6.17 -4.89 20.71
C ALA A 74 -6.15 -3.64 21.61
N ASP A 75 -6.59 -3.82 22.86
CA ASP A 75 -6.60 -2.77 23.86
C ASP A 75 -5.17 -2.43 24.32
N ASN A 76 -4.84 -1.14 24.29
CA ASN A 76 -3.68 -0.57 24.96
C ASN A 76 -4.13 0.43 26.02
N VAL A 77 -3.16 0.99 26.76
CA VAL A 77 -3.41 1.98 27.82
C VAL A 77 -4.14 3.20 27.27
N ASP A 78 -3.60 3.85 26.24
CA ASP A 78 -4.12 5.14 25.74
C ASP A 78 -4.96 5.03 24.46
N SER A 79 -4.99 3.86 23.83
CA SER A 79 -5.66 3.64 22.55
C SER A 79 -6.06 2.19 22.33
N VAL A 80 -6.90 1.95 21.33
CA VAL A 80 -7.18 0.61 20.80
C VAL A 80 -6.50 0.50 19.44
N LEU A 81 -5.66 -0.51 19.26
CA LEU A 81 -5.11 -0.86 17.96
C LEU A 81 -6.20 -1.56 17.15
N VAL A 82 -6.44 -1.08 15.94
CA VAL A 82 -7.45 -1.58 15.00
C VAL A 82 -6.72 -2.11 13.78
N LEU A 83 -6.86 -3.41 13.53
CA LEU A 83 -6.30 -4.06 12.34
C LEU A 83 -7.42 -4.30 11.34
N LEU A 84 -7.21 -3.81 10.11
CA LEU A 84 -8.17 -3.90 9.03
C LEU A 84 -7.68 -4.86 7.95
N GLU A 85 -8.60 -5.65 7.39
CA GLU A 85 -8.31 -6.59 6.30
C GLU A 85 -7.75 -5.84 5.09
N GLY A 86 -6.59 -6.27 4.61
CA GLY A 86 -5.89 -5.68 3.47
C GLY A 86 -5.06 -4.43 3.78
N SER A 87 -5.18 -3.83 4.97
CA SER A 87 -4.32 -2.72 5.37
C SER A 87 -3.02 -3.22 5.99
N ILE A 88 -1.90 -2.61 5.62
CA ILE A 88 -0.63 -2.76 6.33
C ILE A 88 -0.39 -1.64 7.34
N LEU A 89 -1.31 -0.68 7.47
CA LEU A 89 -1.20 0.40 8.44
C LEU A 89 -1.80 -0.03 9.79
N PRO A 90 -1.09 0.17 10.91
CA PRO A 90 -1.71 0.07 12.22
C PRO A 90 -2.60 1.29 12.49
N TYR A 91 -3.90 1.07 12.62
CA TYR A 91 -4.81 2.13 13.03
C TYR A 91 -4.95 2.19 14.55
N ARG A 92 -5.01 3.40 15.11
CA ARG A 92 -5.13 3.62 16.54
C ARG A 92 -6.36 4.47 16.81
N LEU A 93 -7.31 3.91 17.57
CA LEU A 93 -8.46 4.61 18.12
C LEU A 93 -8.08 5.18 19.50
N PRO A 94 -7.90 6.50 19.64
CA PRO A 94 -7.51 7.11 20.91
C PRO A 94 -8.64 7.03 21.93
N ARG A 95 -8.34 6.65 23.19
CA ARG A 95 -9.36 6.62 24.26
C ARG A 95 -9.90 7.99 24.65
N ASN A 96 -9.13 9.04 24.38
CA ASN A 96 -9.51 10.42 24.63
C ASN A 96 -10.29 11.05 23.48
N SER A 97 -10.74 10.28 22.48
CA SER A 97 -11.63 10.82 21.45
C SER A 97 -13.03 11.04 22.04
N GLY A 98 -13.69 12.14 21.68
CA GLY A 98 -15.06 12.43 22.14
C GLY A 98 -16.11 11.42 21.64
N HIS A 99 -15.73 10.53 20.72
CA HIS A 99 -16.57 9.51 20.11
C HIS A 99 -16.07 8.08 20.40
N PHE A 100 -15.19 7.91 21.40
CA PHE A 100 -14.51 6.64 21.65
C PHE A 100 -15.50 5.49 21.83
N ASP A 101 -16.48 5.63 22.73
CA ASP A 101 -17.41 4.56 23.06
C ASP A 101 -18.25 4.14 21.85
N ASP A 102 -18.70 5.11 21.04
CA ASP A 102 -19.49 4.86 19.82
C ASP A 102 -18.66 4.12 18.76
N TRP A 103 -17.46 4.63 18.46
CA TRP A 103 -16.58 4.02 17.46
C TRP A 103 -16.06 2.66 17.91
N TYR A 104 -15.61 2.51 19.16
CA TYR A 104 -15.14 1.23 19.68
C TYR A 104 -16.27 0.18 19.69
N GLY A 105 -17.46 0.56 20.19
CA GLY A 105 -18.63 -0.32 20.17
C GLY A 105 -19.03 -0.73 18.75
N GLY A 106 -18.98 0.19 17.79
CA GLY A 106 -19.24 -0.09 16.38
C GLY A 106 -18.21 -1.02 15.73
N LEU A 107 -16.91 -0.78 15.97
CA LEU A 107 -15.82 -1.64 15.47
C LEU A 107 -15.90 -3.05 16.06
N ARG A 108 -16.29 -3.18 17.33
CA ARG A 108 -16.51 -4.49 17.96
C ARG A 108 -17.63 -5.26 17.25
N ARG A 109 -18.78 -4.61 16.99
CA ARG A 109 -19.89 -5.20 16.21
C ARG A 109 -19.49 -5.53 14.78
N ALA A 110 -18.66 -4.70 14.14
CA ALA A 110 -18.15 -4.96 12.79
C ALA A 110 -17.27 -6.22 12.74
N THR A 111 -16.54 -6.52 13.81
CA THR A 111 -15.76 -7.76 13.95
C THR A 111 -16.68 -9.00 13.95
N GLU A 112 -17.83 -8.92 14.62
CA GLU A 112 -18.80 -10.02 14.73
C GLU A 112 -19.62 -10.22 13.44
N THR A 113 -19.94 -9.13 12.73
CA THR A 113 -20.83 -9.16 11.56
C THR A 113 -20.10 -9.29 10.22
N ALA A 114 -18.76 -9.21 10.23
CA ALA A 114 -17.92 -9.13 9.02
C ALA A 114 -18.30 -7.95 8.10
N ASN A 115 -19.00 -6.95 8.62
CA ASN A 115 -19.32 -5.73 7.89
C ASN A 115 -18.06 -4.89 7.67
N ARG A 116 -18.00 -4.23 6.50
CA ARG A 116 -16.94 -3.28 6.20
C ARG A 116 -17.17 -1.96 6.95
N VAL A 117 -16.07 -1.32 7.30
CA VAL A 117 -16.02 0.01 7.91
C VAL A 117 -15.26 0.95 7.00
N ILE A 118 -15.57 2.24 7.08
CA ILE A 118 -14.81 3.32 6.45
C ILE A 118 -14.08 4.04 7.57
N VAL A 119 -12.75 4.08 7.51
CA VAL A 119 -11.89 4.63 8.56
C VAL A 119 -11.08 5.78 7.98
N ALA A 120 -11.42 7.01 8.37
CA ALA A 120 -10.56 8.16 8.10
C ALA A 120 -9.51 8.27 9.21
N HIS A 121 -8.28 8.59 8.81
CA HIS A 121 -7.17 8.67 9.76
C HIS A 121 -6.18 9.78 9.40
N ASP A 122 -5.36 10.14 10.38
CA ASP A 122 -4.20 11.01 10.24
C ASP A 122 -3.00 10.26 10.82
N ASP A 123 -2.09 9.81 9.96
CA ASP A 123 -0.91 9.02 10.35
C ASP A 123 -1.25 7.80 11.25
N GLY A 124 -2.21 6.98 10.82
CA GLY A 124 -2.71 5.84 11.58
C GLY A 124 -3.62 6.20 12.76
N ARG A 125 -3.69 7.45 13.23
CA ARG A 125 -4.65 7.87 14.26
C ARG A 125 -6.05 8.01 13.63
N ILE A 126 -7.02 7.24 14.11
CA ILE A 126 -8.41 7.31 13.65
C ILE A 126 -9.02 8.67 14.03
N ILE A 127 -9.63 9.34 13.06
CA ILE A 127 -10.32 10.63 13.23
C ILE A 127 -11.80 10.58 12.87
N ASP A 128 -12.25 9.55 12.14
CA ASP A 128 -13.65 9.28 11.86
C ASP A 128 -13.83 7.79 11.52
N VAL A 129 -15.00 7.24 11.88
CA VAL A 129 -15.39 5.88 11.53
C VAL A 129 -16.85 5.87 11.09
N GLN A 130 -17.10 5.33 9.90
CA GLN A 130 -18.45 5.15 9.38
C GLN A 130 -18.77 3.67 9.23
N PHE A 131 -20.02 3.35 9.55
CA PHE A 131 -20.58 2.00 9.50
C PHE A 131 -21.68 1.97 8.43
N PRO A 132 -21.32 1.81 7.14
CA PRO A 132 -22.30 1.86 6.06
C PRO A 132 -23.35 0.75 6.21
N LYS A 133 -24.63 1.11 6.03
CA LYS A 133 -25.78 0.19 6.23
C LYS A 133 -25.90 -0.87 5.13
N SER A 134 -25.31 -0.64 3.96
CA SER A 134 -25.17 -1.60 2.89
C SER A 134 -23.73 -1.60 2.39
N SER A 135 -23.25 -2.74 1.90
CA SER A 135 -21.89 -2.89 1.37
C SER A 135 -21.69 -2.05 0.11
N HIS A 136 -21.46 -0.75 0.24
CA HIS A 136 -21.04 0.16 -0.84
C HIS A 136 -19.61 -0.11 -1.33
N ALA A 137 -19.09 -1.32 -1.08
CA ALA A 137 -17.77 -1.71 -1.54
C ALA A 137 -17.90 -2.45 -2.88
N PRO A 138 -16.97 -2.24 -3.83
CA PRO A 138 -16.85 -3.12 -4.98
C PRO A 138 -16.76 -4.58 -4.51
N PRO A 139 -17.30 -5.53 -5.28
CA PRO A 139 -17.37 -6.92 -4.87
C PRO A 139 -15.96 -7.41 -4.52
N ALA A 140 -15.78 -7.87 -3.27
CA ALA A 140 -14.70 -8.79 -3.02
C ALA A 140 -15.07 -10.05 -3.79
N ASP A 141 -14.36 -10.33 -4.89
CA ASP A 141 -14.48 -11.65 -5.50
C ASP A 141 -14.23 -12.68 -4.40
N PRO A 142 -15.11 -13.69 -4.23
CA PRO A 142 -14.87 -14.73 -3.25
C PRO A 142 -13.47 -15.31 -3.51
N PRO A 143 -12.69 -15.61 -2.46
CA PRO A 143 -11.40 -16.24 -2.65
C PRO A 143 -11.63 -17.48 -3.51
N ARG A 144 -11.00 -17.53 -4.69
CA ARG A 144 -11.03 -18.73 -5.52
C ARG A 144 -10.37 -19.82 -4.67
N LEU A 145 -11.20 -20.69 -4.09
CA LEU A 145 -10.75 -21.90 -3.43
C LEU A 145 -10.14 -22.78 -4.52
N VAL A 146 -8.84 -22.61 -4.75
CA VAL A 146 -8.08 -23.54 -5.57
C VAL A 146 -8.11 -24.88 -4.83
N PRO A 147 -8.61 -25.96 -5.43
CA PRO A 147 -8.65 -27.25 -4.76
C PRO A 147 -7.24 -27.62 -4.25
N ALA A 148 -7.13 -28.13 -3.02
CA ALA A 148 -5.83 -28.40 -2.39
C ALA A 148 -4.90 -29.31 -3.24
N TRP A 149 -5.47 -30.12 -4.13
CA TRP A 149 -4.72 -30.96 -5.07
C TRP A 149 -4.11 -30.17 -6.25
N TRP A 150 -4.69 -29.04 -6.67
CA TRP A 150 -4.13 -28.14 -7.68
C TRP A 150 -2.89 -27.41 -7.17
N THR A 151 -2.92 -26.94 -5.92
CA THR A 151 -1.75 -26.38 -5.23
C THR A 151 -0.67 -27.43 -5.02
N LEU A 152 -1.05 -28.69 -4.72
CA LEU A 152 -0.10 -29.81 -4.63
C LEU A 152 0.56 -30.13 -5.99
N MET A 153 -0.21 -30.12 -7.09
CA MET A 153 0.30 -30.36 -8.45
C MET A 153 1.24 -29.24 -8.95
N LEU A 154 0.92 -27.97 -8.71
CA LEU A 154 1.79 -26.82 -9.06
C LEU A 154 3.08 -26.79 -8.22
N ARG A 155 3.03 -27.26 -6.97
CA ARG A 155 4.23 -27.48 -6.15
C ARG A 155 5.08 -28.64 -6.68
N ALA A 156 4.45 -29.73 -7.15
CA ALA A 156 5.17 -30.89 -7.68
C ALA A 156 5.93 -30.60 -8.99
N THR A 157 5.40 -29.77 -9.89
CA THR A 157 6.10 -29.39 -11.14
C THR A 157 7.26 -28.42 -10.90
N SER A 158 7.26 -27.70 -9.79
CA SER A 158 8.37 -26.83 -9.38
C SER A 158 9.57 -27.61 -8.82
N ILE A 159 9.35 -28.85 -8.34
CA ILE A 159 10.41 -29.73 -7.78
C ILE A 159 11.27 -30.37 -8.88
N LEU A 160 10.76 -30.46 -10.13
CA LEU A 160 11.45 -31.12 -11.24
C LEU A 160 12.28 -30.17 -12.13
N ARG A 161 12.29 -28.86 -11.84
CA ARG A 161 13.14 -27.91 -12.57
C ARG A 161 14.53 -27.91 -11.94
N PRO A 162 15.61 -28.28 -12.65
CA PRO A 162 16.94 -28.26 -12.07
C PRO A 162 17.27 -26.85 -11.58
N PRO A 163 17.95 -26.69 -10.42
CA PRO A 163 18.16 -25.41 -9.74
C PRO A 163 18.89 -24.34 -10.58
N PHE A 164 19.46 -24.73 -11.72
CA PHE A 164 20.18 -23.86 -12.65
C PHE A 164 19.29 -23.29 -13.78
N PHE A 165 18.17 -23.94 -14.09
CA PHE A 165 17.28 -23.53 -15.18
C PHE A 165 16.25 -22.52 -14.68
N GLY A 166 16.66 -21.25 -14.62
CA GLY A 166 15.74 -20.13 -14.33
C GLY A 166 16.39 -18.93 -13.64
N CYS A 167 17.62 -19.06 -13.15
CA CYS A 167 18.34 -17.92 -12.59
C CYS A 167 18.84 -17.00 -13.70
N ILE A 168 18.60 -15.70 -13.54
CA ILE A 168 19.03 -14.69 -14.51
C ILE A 168 20.44 -14.20 -14.20
N SER A 169 21.12 -13.61 -15.17
CA SER A 169 22.42 -12.97 -14.92
C SER A 169 22.26 -11.71 -14.04
N SER A 170 23.32 -11.33 -13.34
CA SER A 170 23.36 -10.06 -12.59
C SER A 170 23.08 -8.83 -13.46
N GLN A 171 23.49 -8.87 -14.74
CA GLN A 171 23.18 -7.81 -15.70
C GLN A 171 21.68 -7.75 -16.02
N GLN A 172 21.04 -8.89 -16.29
CA GLN A 172 19.59 -8.95 -16.49
C GLN A 172 18.82 -8.48 -15.25
N ALA A 173 19.29 -8.83 -14.06
CA ALA A 173 18.70 -8.36 -12.81
C ALA A 173 18.78 -6.83 -12.69
N ALA A 174 19.94 -6.23 -12.96
CA ALA A 174 20.09 -4.78 -12.96
C ALA A 174 19.20 -4.09 -14.01
N GLN A 175 19.12 -4.64 -15.23
CA GLN A 175 18.25 -4.13 -16.29
C GLN A 175 16.77 -4.20 -15.90
N MET A 176 16.32 -5.32 -15.33
CA MET A 176 14.95 -5.47 -14.85
C MET A 176 14.64 -4.46 -13.74
N PHE A 177 15.55 -4.28 -12.78
CA PHE A 177 15.36 -3.32 -11.70
C PHE A 177 15.28 -1.88 -12.22
N GLY A 178 16.13 -1.50 -13.18
CA GLY A 178 16.04 -0.22 -13.86
C GLY A 178 14.69 -0.03 -14.58
N ALA A 179 14.20 -1.07 -15.26
CA ALA A 179 12.89 -1.03 -15.91
C ALA A 179 11.75 -0.85 -14.89
N LEU A 180 11.76 -1.56 -13.76
CA LEU A 180 10.77 -1.40 -12.69
C LEU A 180 10.84 -0.02 -12.05
N THR A 181 12.04 0.48 -11.77
CA THR A 181 12.25 1.82 -11.19
C THR A 181 11.74 2.91 -12.12
N SER A 182 11.85 2.73 -13.45
CA SER A 182 11.33 3.68 -14.44
C SER A 182 9.79 3.79 -14.44
N LEU A 183 9.09 2.84 -13.78
CA LEU A 183 7.65 2.89 -13.56
C LEU A 183 7.27 3.63 -12.27
N SER A 184 8.23 4.22 -11.54
CA SER A 184 7.90 5.01 -10.33
C SER A 184 6.95 6.16 -10.66
N CYS A 185 5.95 6.37 -9.80
CA CYS A 185 5.07 7.52 -9.91
C CYS A 185 5.83 8.84 -9.74
N ASP A 186 5.46 9.83 -10.56
CA ASP A 186 5.70 11.24 -10.25
C ASP A 186 4.79 11.62 -9.07
N PRO A 187 5.32 12.12 -7.95
CA PRO A 187 4.54 12.43 -6.76
C PRO A 187 3.58 13.63 -6.93
N THR A 188 3.70 14.39 -8.02
CA THR A 188 2.88 15.56 -8.34
C THR A 188 1.88 15.32 -9.48
N ALA A 189 2.12 14.29 -10.30
CA ALA A 189 1.30 13.95 -11.46
C ALA A 189 1.44 12.46 -11.81
N PRO A 190 0.92 11.54 -10.96
CA PRO A 190 1.04 10.11 -11.20
C PRO A 190 0.34 9.71 -12.50
N SER A 191 1.01 8.89 -13.32
CA SER A 191 0.38 8.30 -14.50
C SER A 191 -0.45 7.06 -14.10
N PRO A 192 -1.49 6.67 -14.87
CA PRO A 192 -2.32 5.53 -14.51
C PRO A 192 -1.58 4.20 -14.33
N THR A 193 -0.42 4.03 -14.99
CA THR A 193 0.38 2.79 -14.97
C THR A 193 1.58 2.85 -14.04
N CYS A 194 1.78 3.96 -13.32
CA CYS A 194 2.92 4.09 -12.42
C CYS A 194 2.72 3.30 -11.11
N ILE A 195 3.85 2.92 -10.51
CA ILE A 195 3.92 2.21 -9.23
C ILE A 195 4.36 3.21 -8.15
N PRO A 196 3.61 3.39 -7.04
CA PRO A 196 3.88 4.42 -6.05
C PRO A 196 5.01 4.03 -5.09
N PHE A 197 6.23 3.81 -5.59
CA PHE A 197 7.40 3.46 -4.76
C PHE A 197 7.78 4.55 -3.74
N LEU A 198 7.45 5.80 -4.05
CA LEU A 198 7.64 6.96 -3.18
C LEU A 198 6.61 7.05 -2.03
N LEU A 199 5.74 6.05 -1.90
CA LEU A 199 4.81 5.87 -0.79
C LEU A 199 5.09 4.54 -0.05
N PRO A 200 6.18 4.44 0.73
CA PRO A 200 6.59 3.18 1.35
C PRO A 200 5.65 2.71 2.48
N LYS A 201 4.84 3.62 3.03
CA LYS A 201 4.07 3.44 4.26
C LYS A 201 2.93 2.41 4.15
N ASN A 202 2.34 2.26 2.95
CA ASN A 202 1.19 1.40 2.71
C ASN A 202 1.37 0.59 1.42
N LEU A 203 0.50 -0.39 1.11
CA LEU A 203 0.34 -1.00 -0.21
C LEU A 203 1.57 -1.74 -0.78
N CYS A 204 2.43 -2.31 0.08
CA CYS A 204 3.59 -3.09 -0.37
C CYS A 204 3.20 -4.29 -1.25
N ASN A 205 2.06 -4.92 -0.96
CA ASN A 205 1.45 -5.96 -1.78
C ASN A 205 1.11 -5.48 -3.19
N ALA A 206 0.47 -4.32 -3.34
CA ALA A 206 0.11 -3.76 -4.65
C ALA A 206 1.35 -3.47 -5.50
N ARG A 207 2.37 -2.85 -4.89
CA ARG A 207 3.65 -2.61 -5.57
C ARG A 207 4.35 -3.91 -5.97
N CYS A 208 4.40 -4.88 -5.05
CA CYS A 208 5.00 -6.18 -5.32
C CYS A 208 4.32 -6.87 -6.50
N HIS A 209 2.99 -6.89 -6.52
CA HIS A 209 2.23 -7.52 -7.59
C HIS A 209 2.42 -6.81 -8.93
N ALA A 210 2.41 -5.46 -8.95
CA ALA A 210 2.72 -4.68 -10.16
C ALA A 210 4.07 -5.08 -10.76
N MET A 211 5.09 -5.16 -9.91
CA MET A 211 6.42 -5.57 -10.34
C MET A 211 6.44 -7.01 -10.85
N CYS A 212 5.76 -7.93 -10.17
CA CYS A 212 5.63 -9.32 -10.63
C CYS A 212 4.98 -9.41 -12.02
N LEU A 213 3.92 -8.64 -12.29
CA LEU A 213 3.27 -8.59 -13.60
C LEU A 213 4.22 -8.09 -14.70
N VAL A 214 4.97 -7.03 -14.44
CA VAL A 214 5.97 -6.50 -15.40
C VAL A 214 7.09 -7.51 -15.66
N MET A 215 7.58 -8.18 -14.61
CA MET A 215 8.58 -9.24 -14.73
C MET A 215 8.05 -10.41 -15.58
N LYS A 216 6.84 -10.89 -15.30
CA LYS A 216 6.17 -11.96 -16.06
C LYS A 216 6.03 -11.60 -17.54
N ALA A 217 5.57 -10.37 -17.83
CA ALA A 217 5.41 -9.89 -19.20
C ALA A 217 6.74 -9.86 -19.99
N LYS A 218 7.88 -9.79 -19.30
CA LYS A 218 9.22 -9.85 -19.89
C LYS A 218 9.85 -11.25 -19.86
N GLY A 219 9.07 -12.29 -19.51
CA GLY A 219 9.51 -13.69 -19.50
C GLY A 219 10.27 -14.13 -18.24
N TYR A 220 10.20 -13.36 -17.15
CA TYR A 220 10.80 -13.72 -15.87
C TYR A 220 9.77 -14.45 -14.98
N HIS A 221 10.28 -15.22 -14.01
CA HIS A 221 9.47 -16.00 -13.07
C HIS A 221 9.77 -15.60 -11.63
N PRO A 222 9.29 -14.43 -11.16
CA PRO A 222 9.50 -14.02 -9.79
C PRO A 222 8.79 -14.96 -8.81
N ARG A 223 9.30 -15.02 -7.59
CA ARG A 223 8.54 -15.41 -6.40
C ARG A 223 8.23 -14.16 -5.59
N VAL A 224 7.40 -14.31 -4.57
CA VAL A 224 7.17 -13.25 -3.58
C VAL A 224 7.88 -13.64 -2.29
N ILE A 225 8.62 -12.69 -1.70
CA ILE A 225 9.16 -12.82 -0.35
C ILE A 225 8.34 -11.94 0.60
N TRP A 226 7.89 -12.52 1.70
CA TRP A 226 7.20 -11.84 2.78
C TRP A 226 8.06 -11.89 4.03
N ILE A 227 8.16 -10.76 4.73
CA ILE A 227 8.83 -10.68 6.02
C ILE A 227 7.90 -10.12 7.09
N ARG A 228 7.95 -10.73 8.28
CA ARG A 228 7.29 -10.21 9.48
C ARG A 228 8.04 -10.66 10.74
N GLN A 229 7.61 -10.15 11.90
CA GLN A 229 8.09 -10.66 13.18
C GLN A 229 7.29 -11.89 13.61
N SER A 230 7.96 -12.89 14.18
CA SER A 230 7.33 -14.16 14.60
C SER A 230 6.36 -14.01 15.77
N ASP A 231 6.47 -12.94 16.55
CA ASP A 231 5.53 -12.55 17.61
C ASP A 231 4.43 -11.60 17.10
N HIS A 232 4.37 -11.39 15.79
CA HIS A 232 3.35 -10.62 15.10
C HIS A 232 3.34 -9.14 15.51
N THR A 233 4.49 -8.63 15.99
CA THR A 233 4.70 -7.19 16.20
C THR A 233 5.14 -6.50 14.91
N PHE A 234 5.22 -5.17 14.96
CA PHE A 234 5.53 -4.33 13.80
C PHE A 234 7.01 -4.28 13.46
N ILE A 235 7.31 -4.23 12.17
CA ILE A 235 8.64 -3.94 11.65
C ILE A 235 8.70 -2.47 11.24
N THR A 236 9.88 -1.88 11.37
CA THR A 236 10.10 -0.48 11.00
C THR A 236 11.23 -0.33 9.99
N ALA A 237 11.14 0.66 9.11
CA ALA A 237 12.21 1.00 8.18
C ALA A 237 12.39 2.51 8.09
N ARG A 238 13.65 2.97 8.10
CA ARG A 238 13.98 4.37 7.80
C ARG A 238 13.82 4.61 6.31
N THR A 239 13.29 5.76 5.94
CA THR A 239 13.08 6.13 4.54
C THR A 239 13.03 7.64 4.40
N LEU A 240 13.53 8.15 3.28
CA LEU A 240 13.37 9.56 2.91
C LEU A 240 12.02 9.82 2.22
N ASN A 241 11.21 8.78 1.99
CA ASN A 241 9.97 8.88 1.22
C ASN A 241 8.70 9.02 2.08
N ASP A 242 8.84 9.13 3.40
CA ASP A 242 7.75 9.42 4.34
C ASP A 242 8.13 10.64 5.20
N PRO A 243 7.22 11.59 5.45
CA PRO A 243 7.54 12.81 6.21
C PRO A 243 7.95 12.54 7.67
N SER A 244 7.60 11.39 8.24
CA SER A 244 8.07 10.95 9.55
C SER A 244 9.45 10.27 9.52
N CYS A 245 10.06 10.15 8.34
CA CYS A 245 11.38 9.56 8.09
C CYS A 245 11.51 8.08 8.46
N MET A 246 10.40 7.46 8.82
CA MET A 246 10.32 6.08 9.24
C MET A 246 8.91 5.56 8.95
N VAL A 247 8.81 4.31 8.56
CA VAL A 247 7.53 3.64 8.32
C VAL A 247 7.43 2.41 9.19
N THR A 248 6.21 2.07 9.61
CA THR A 248 5.91 0.96 10.50
C THR A 248 4.77 0.14 9.91
N PHE A 249 4.96 -1.17 9.77
CA PHE A 249 3.96 -2.09 9.21
C PHE A 249 4.09 -3.49 9.84
N PRO A 250 3.03 -4.31 9.85
CA PRO A 250 3.04 -5.64 10.45
C PRO A 250 3.84 -6.65 9.62
N TYR A 251 3.95 -6.41 8.31
CA TYR A 251 4.75 -7.19 7.37
C TYR A 251 5.18 -6.33 6.19
N HIS A 252 6.15 -6.80 5.41
CA HIS A 252 6.52 -6.22 4.13
C HIS A 252 6.75 -7.29 3.07
N THR A 253 6.59 -6.92 1.81
CA THR A 253 6.67 -7.87 0.68
C THR A 253 7.30 -7.26 -0.55
N ALA A 254 8.01 -8.09 -1.32
CA ALA A 254 8.65 -7.71 -2.57
C ALA A 254 8.86 -8.94 -3.49
N PRO A 255 9.03 -8.74 -4.81
CA PRO A 255 9.44 -9.78 -5.71
C PRO A 255 10.88 -10.22 -5.41
N VAL A 256 11.12 -11.52 -5.56
CA VAL A 256 12.44 -12.13 -5.46
C VAL A 256 12.72 -12.99 -6.69
N VAL A 257 13.92 -12.85 -7.24
CA VAL A 257 14.37 -13.60 -8.43
C VAL A 257 15.70 -14.26 -8.10
N CYS A 258 15.88 -15.50 -8.57
CA CYS A 258 17.19 -16.14 -8.52
C CYS A 258 18.15 -15.47 -9.51
N VAL A 259 19.30 -15.02 -9.02
CA VAL A 259 20.33 -14.36 -9.82
C VAL A 259 21.64 -15.11 -9.70
N ARG A 260 22.27 -15.36 -10.85
CA ARG A 260 23.59 -15.98 -10.94
C ARG A 260 24.68 -14.93 -10.72
N ASP A 261 25.59 -15.25 -9.81
CA ASP A 261 26.80 -14.48 -9.62
C ASP A 261 27.76 -14.74 -10.80
N PRO A 262 28.35 -13.71 -11.41
CA PRO A 262 29.24 -13.88 -12.55
C PRO A 262 30.63 -14.44 -12.17
N TYR A 263 31.04 -14.37 -10.92
CA TYR A 263 32.40 -14.71 -10.46
C TYR A 263 32.47 -16.05 -9.74
N VAL A 264 31.46 -16.38 -8.96
CA VAL A 264 31.33 -17.67 -8.29
C VAL A 264 30.16 -18.39 -8.94
N TRP A 265 30.28 -19.69 -9.23
CA TRP A 265 29.19 -20.53 -9.79
C TRP A 265 27.99 -20.71 -8.84
N MET A 266 27.75 -19.72 -7.98
CA MET A 266 26.70 -19.58 -7.01
C MET A 266 25.56 -18.76 -7.58
N TRP A 267 24.39 -19.00 -7.01
CA TRP A 267 23.18 -18.24 -7.25
C TRP A 267 22.69 -17.73 -5.91
N GLN A 268 21.99 -16.60 -5.94
CA GLN A 268 21.38 -16.01 -4.76
C GLN A 268 20.02 -15.42 -5.12
N ASP A 269 19.13 -15.43 -4.15
CA ASP A 269 17.86 -14.71 -4.23
C ASP A 269 18.10 -13.22 -4.06
N MET A 270 17.65 -12.45 -5.06
CA MET A 270 17.75 -11.00 -5.08
C MET A 270 16.35 -10.40 -5.03
N VAL A 271 16.14 -9.48 -4.09
CA VAL A 271 14.91 -8.72 -3.89
C VAL A 271 14.91 -7.50 -4.79
N PHE A 272 13.74 -7.21 -5.38
CA PHE A 272 13.49 -6.04 -6.21
C PHE A 272 12.51 -5.12 -5.48
N ASP A 273 13.03 -4.13 -4.77
CA ASP A 273 12.20 -3.23 -3.97
C ASP A 273 12.65 -1.77 -4.10
N PRO A 274 12.22 -1.05 -5.16
CA PRO A 274 12.58 0.35 -5.37
C PRO A 274 12.10 1.30 -4.26
N ALA A 275 11.19 0.88 -3.37
CA ALA A 275 10.76 1.72 -2.25
C ALA A 275 11.84 1.86 -1.17
N PHE A 276 12.75 0.88 -1.06
CA PHE A 276 13.79 0.83 -0.02
C PHE A 276 15.21 0.59 -0.54
N THR A 277 15.36 0.22 -1.81
CA THR A 277 16.67 -0.10 -2.41
C THR A 277 16.83 0.58 -3.76
N SER A 278 18.08 0.82 -4.16
CA SER A 278 18.42 1.43 -5.46
C SER A 278 18.89 0.43 -6.52
N ARG A 279 18.93 -0.86 -6.18
CA ARG A 279 19.40 -1.96 -7.03
C ARG A 279 18.83 -3.29 -6.54
N PRO A 280 18.86 -4.38 -7.36
CA PRO A 280 18.62 -5.72 -6.84
C PRO A 280 19.51 -5.97 -5.63
N THR A 281 18.91 -6.45 -4.56
CA THR A 281 19.58 -6.54 -3.27
C THR A 281 19.45 -7.96 -2.73
N PRO A 282 20.53 -8.62 -2.25
CA PRO A 282 20.41 -9.93 -1.62
C PRO A 282 19.41 -9.91 -0.47
N VAL A 283 18.64 -10.99 -0.28
CA VAL A 283 17.60 -11.06 0.77
C VAL A 283 18.13 -10.63 2.13
N SER A 284 19.34 -11.07 2.52
CA SER A 284 19.96 -10.70 3.81
C SER A 284 20.19 -9.20 3.95
N VAL A 285 20.63 -8.53 2.89
CA VAL A 285 20.89 -7.09 2.87
C VAL A 285 19.57 -6.31 2.88
N TRP A 286 18.56 -6.77 2.14
CA TRP A 286 17.23 -6.17 2.15
C TRP A 286 16.57 -6.29 3.53
N MET A 287 16.65 -7.47 4.17
CA MET A 287 16.14 -7.66 5.53
C MET A 287 16.81 -6.75 6.56
N ALA A 288 18.10 -6.42 6.38
CA ALA A 288 18.84 -5.55 7.29
C ALA A 288 18.37 -4.08 7.26
N ILE A 289 17.54 -3.69 6.28
CA ILE A 289 16.88 -2.37 6.23
C ILE A 289 15.82 -2.25 7.33
N PHE A 290 15.19 -3.38 7.69
CA PHE A 290 14.09 -3.40 8.64
C PHE A 290 14.61 -3.65 10.05
N SER A 291 14.15 -2.84 10.99
CA SER A 291 14.43 -2.99 12.41
C SER A 291 13.23 -3.59 13.15
N ARG A 292 13.52 -4.23 14.27
CA ARG A 292 12.52 -4.86 15.14
C ARG A 292 11.99 -3.83 16.11
N ALA A 293 10.66 -3.75 16.28
CA ALA A 293 10.10 -2.91 17.34
C ALA A 293 10.49 -3.41 18.75
N SER A 294 10.65 -4.73 18.92
CA SER A 294 10.99 -5.37 20.20
C SER A 294 12.34 -6.10 20.12
N PRO A 295 13.46 -5.47 20.50
CA PRO A 295 14.77 -6.13 20.54
C PRO A 295 14.80 -7.16 21.68
N GLY A 296 14.87 -8.45 21.34
CA GLY A 296 15.18 -9.52 22.30
C GLY A 296 14.28 -10.76 22.28
N VAL A 297 13.11 -10.73 21.63
CA VAL A 297 12.15 -11.84 21.69
C VAL A 297 11.75 -12.38 20.31
N SER A 298 11.66 -11.52 19.30
CA SER A 298 11.12 -11.91 17.99
C SER A 298 12.18 -12.40 17.01
N LYS A 299 11.88 -13.52 16.32
CA LYS A 299 12.63 -13.98 15.15
C LYS A 299 11.99 -13.40 13.89
N TRP A 300 12.76 -13.33 12.81
CA TRP A 300 12.18 -13.06 11.50
C TRP A 300 11.41 -14.29 11.03
N GLU A 301 10.18 -14.10 10.59
CA GLU A 301 9.47 -15.08 9.79
C GLU A 301 9.55 -14.65 8.33
N ILE A 302 10.06 -15.55 7.49
CA ILE A 302 10.21 -15.33 6.06
C ILE A 302 9.35 -16.38 5.36
N VAL A 303 8.47 -15.92 4.48
CA VAL A 303 7.63 -16.80 3.68
C VAL A 303 7.92 -16.53 2.21
N TYR A 304 8.11 -17.60 1.43
CA TYR A 304 8.21 -17.51 -0.03
C TYR A 304 6.97 -18.09 -0.65
N THR A 305 6.38 -17.36 -1.60
CA THR A 305 5.12 -17.75 -2.22
C THR A 305 5.16 -17.50 -3.72
N GLY A 306 4.07 -17.85 -4.41
CA GLY A 306 3.95 -17.65 -5.85
C GLY A 306 3.76 -16.18 -6.21
N GLN A 307 4.13 -15.82 -7.43
CA GLN A 307 3.96 -14.47 -8.00
C GLN A 307 2.51 -13.95 -8.02
N ASP A 308 1.53 -14.86 -7.93
CA ASP A 308 0.11 -14.50 -7.97
C ASP A 308 -0.48 -14.28 -6.56
N ASP A 309 0.28 -14.59 -5.50
CA ASP A 309 -0.12 -14.33 -4.13
C ASP A 309 -0.04 -12.82 -3.81
N TYR A 310 -1.07 -12.29 -3.17
CA TYR A 310 -1.28 -10.85 -3.05
C TYR A 310 -1.51 -10.37 -1.62
N TYR A 311 -2.22 -11.11 -0.79
CA TYR A 311 -2.45 -10.73 0.61
C TYR A 311 -1.82 -11.74 1.54
N MET A 312 -1.12 -11.25 2.57
CA MET A 312 -0.82 -12.03 3.75
C MET A 312 -1.98 -11.90 4.72
N GLN A 313 -2.58 -13.02 5.11
CA GLN A 313 -3.57 -13.04 6.17
C GLN A 313 -2.86 -12.70 7.49
N PHE A 314 -3.39 -11.76 8.26
CA PHE A 314 -2.87 -11.39 9.58
C PHE A 314 -4.03 -11.39 10.58
N PRO A 315 -3.89 -11.93 11.81
CA PRO A 315 -2.67 -12.53 12.38
C PRO A 315 -2.44 -14.00 11.99
N ALA A 316 -3.26 -14.58 11.11
CA ALA A 316 -3.06 -15.97 10.67
C ALA A 316 -1.75 -16.15 9.88
N SER A 317 -1.37 -17.40 9.62
CA SER A 317 -0.31 -17.71 8.65
C SER A 317 -0.98 -18.17 7.37
N GLY A 318 -0.88 -17.38 6.30
CA GLY A 318 -1.45 -17.71 5.00
C GLY A 318 -1.29 -16.59 4.00
N VAL A 319 -1.28 -16.94 2.72
CA VAL A 319 -1.40 -15.97 1.63
C VAL A 319 -2.56 -16.34 0.72
N SER A 320 -3.18 -15.32 0.12
CA SER A 320 -4.24 -15.50 -0.86
C SER A 320 -3.93 -14.73 -2.15
N PRO A 321 -4.32 -15.28 -3.31
CA PRO A 321 -4.19 -14.57 -4.57
C PRO A 321 -5.06 -13.33 -4.61
N GLY A 322 -4.62 -12.33 -5.37
CA GLY A 322 -5.38 -11.12 -5.67
C GLY A 322 -6.05 -11.22 -7.04
N THR A 323 -7.06 -10.39 -7.29
CA THR A 323 -7.61 -10.20 -8.62
C THR A 323 -6.95 -8.99 -9.28
N GLU A 324 -6.98 -8.94 -10.61
CA GLU A 324 -6.48 -7.77 -11.35
C GLU A 324 -7.24 -6.49 -10.95
N SER A 325 -8.56 -6.58 -10.75
CA SER A 325 -9.37 -5.44 -10.31
C SER A 325 -8.97 -4.94 -8.92
N GLN A 326 -8.70 -5.84 -7.98
CA GLN A 326 -8.24 -5.48 -6.65
C GLN A 326 -6.87 -4.78 -6.72
N PHE A 327 -5.96 -5.33 -7.50
CA PHE A 327 -4.63 -4.76 -7.69
C PHE A 327 -4.69 -3.35 -8.30
N GLN A 328 -5.48 -3.14 -9.36
CA GLN A 328 -5.65 -1.84 -10.00
C GLN A 328 -6.32 -0.83 -9.05
N PHE A 329 -7.31 -1.28 -8.29
CA PHE A 329 -7.92 -0.49 -7.23
C PHE A 329 -6.86 0.01 -6.23
N ASP A 330 -6.04 -0.91 -5.70
CA ASP A 330 -5.02 -0.58 -4.70
C ASP A 330 -3.92 0.33 -5.27
N LEU A 331 -3.55 0.21 -6.55
CA LEU A 331 -2.65 1.17 -7.19
C LEU A 331 -3.24 2.58 -7.27
N ASN A 332 -4.51 2.72 -7.66
CA ASN A 332 -5.19 4.01 -7.71
C ASN A 332 -5.29 4.65 -6.32
N ILE A 333 -5.57 3.84 -5.28
CA ILE A 333 -5.51 4.29 -3.89
C ILE A 333 -4.11 4.77 -3.53
N GLY A 334 -3.06 4.02 -3.89
CA GLY A 334 -1.67 4.42 -3.63
C GLY A 334 -1.24 5.68 -4.35
N GLN A 335 -1.72 5.91 -5.57
CA GLN A 335 -1.48 7.16 -6.30
C GLN A 335 -2.19 8.35 -5.62
N ALA A 336 -3.43 8.15 -5.16
CA ALA A 336 -4.16 9.17 -4.40
C ALA A 336 -3.49 9.48 -3.05
N GLU A 337 -3.02 8.46 -2.32
CA GLU A 337 -2.28 8.64 -1.07
C GLU A 337 -0.93 9.36 -1.29
N LEU A 338 -0.22 9.07 -2.38
CA LEU A 338 1.01 9.77 -2.74
C LEU A 338 0.76 11.24 -3.05
N LEU A 339 -0.26 11.56 -3.85
CA LEU A 339 -0.68 12.94 -4.13
C LEU A 339 -1.07 13.68 -2.85
N LYS A 340 -1.80 13.01 -1.94
CA LYS A 340 -2.17 13.56 -0.63
C LYS A 340 -0.91 13.89 0.17
N GLN A 341 0.05 12.96 0.26
CA GLN A 341 1.31 13.18 0.95
C GLN A 341 2.04 14.40 0.36
N THR A 342 2.13 14.49 -0.97
CA THR A 342 2.73 15.62 -1.66
C THR A 342 2.02 16.94 -1.38
N ALA A 343 0.69 16.96 -1.34
CA ALA A 343 -0.09 18.16 -1.05
C ALA A 343 0.13 18.65 0.39
N ASP A 344 0.25 17.73 1.34
CA ASP A 344 0.38 18.05 2.76
C ASP A 344 1.83 18.40 3.16
N SER A 345 2.82 17.71 2.60
CA SER A 345 4.22 17.78 3.06
C SER A 345 5.23 18.18 1.99
N GLY A 346 4.80 18.34 0.72
CA GLY A 346 5.69 18.45 -0.43
C GLY A 346 6.13 17.08 -0.97
N PRO A 347 6.71 17.04 -2.18
CA PRO A 347 7.12 15.78 -2.78
C PRO A 347 8.35 15.20 -2.07
N PRO A 348 8.45 13.87 -1.89
CA PRO A 348 9.68 13.23 -1.43
C PRO A 348 10.83 13.40 -2.46
N PRO A 349 12.11 13.27 -2.04
CA PRO A 349 12.56 12.89 -0.70
C PRO A 349 12.46 14.02 0.33
N PHE A 350 12.20 13.66 1.58
CA PHE A 350 12.15 14.55 2.73
C PHE A 350 13.52 14.67 3.42
N ASN A 351 13.74 15.80 4.10
CA ASN A 351 14.95 16.03 4.90
C ASN A 351 14.80 15.32 6.25
N CYS A 352 15.48 14.18 6.38
CA CYS A 352 15.43 13.35 7.58
C CYS A 352 16.65 13.56 8.49
N PRO A 353 16.45 13.61 9.83
CA PRO A 353 17.51 13.83 10.80
C PRO A 353 18.42 12.62 11.04
#